data_AF-A0A401XLW0-F1
#
_entry.id   AF-A0A401XLW0-F1
#
_cell.length_a   1.000
_cell.length_b   1.000
_cell.length_c   1.000
_cell.angle_alpha   90.00
_cell.angle_beta   90.00
_cell.angle_gamma   90.00
#
_symmetry.space_group_name_H-M   'P 1'
#
loop_
_entity.id
_entity.type
_entity.pdbx_description
1 polymer ?
#
loop_
_entity_poly.entity_id
_entity_poly.type
_entity_poly.pdbx_seq_one_letter_code
_entity_poly.pdbx_strand_id
1 'polypeptide(L)'
;MAPNNTSNSPNPKRDQSNNKKEVNQQTEKWNVKTEWITNGMDKEADKFCEKFGEHLATREKLSTSQLRNFYGELKRIQLNGVEKNKQNIQLLRPKLAYNAARKTNEGNSNAGKTFYNALKNIFRQVNLTEEKNFINFVSLIEAILAYHKYYGGK
;
A
#
# COMPACT_ATOMS: atom_id res chain seq x y z
N MET A 1 26.36 -2.80 -62.26
CA MET A 1 27.07 -2.61 -60.97
C MET A 1 26.07 -1.99 -59.98
N ALA A 2 25.94 -2.60 -58.80
CA ALA A 2 25.03 -2.25 -57.69
C ALA A 2 25.61 -1.09 -56.81
N PRO A 3 25.08 -0.71 -55.62
CA PRO A 3 23.72 -0.79 -55.01
C PRO A 3 23.24 0.53 -54.31
N ASN A 4 22.03 0.47 -53.73
CA ASN A 4 21.35 1.32 -52.72
C ASN A 4 22.19 2.18 -51.76
N ASN A 5 21.58 3.29 -51.26
CA ASN A 5 21.67 3.58 -49.81
C ASN A 5 20.42 4.30 -49.26
N THR A 6 19.57 3.54 -48.58
CA THR A 6 18.45 4.01 -47.75
C THR A 6 19.01 4.47 -46.40
N SER A 7 18.79 5.72 -46.02
CA SER A 7 19.13 6.25 -44.70
C SER A 7 18.23 5.65 -43.62
N ASN A 8 18.68 4.56 -43.01
CA ASN A 8 18.07 3.98 -41.83
C ASN A 8 18.78 4.52 -40.57
N SER A 9 18.18 5.50 -39.90
CA SER A 9 18.65 5.94 -38.58
C SER A 9 18.25 4.91 -37.51
N PRO A 10 19.17 4.42 -36.66
CA PRO A 10 18.81 3.50 -35.60
C PRO A 10 18.10 4.25 -34.46
N ASN A 11 16.85 3.89 -34.21
CA ASN A 11 16.13 4.28 -33.01
C ASN A 11 16.75 3.57 -31.78
N PRO A 12 17.24 4.27 -30.75
CA PRO A 12 17.80 3.62 -29.57
C PRO A 12 16.67 3.01 -28.75
N LYS A 13 16.62 1.67 -28.72
CA LYS A 13 15.76 0.92 -27.80
C LYS A 13 16.15 1.28 -26.37
N ARG A 14 15.33 2.10 -25.70
CA ARG A 14 15.43 2.35 -24.25
C ARG A 14 15.31 1.02 -23.51
N ASP A 15 16.38 0.66 -22.81
CA ASP A 15 16.48 -0.52 -21.98
C ASP A 15 15.52 -0.43 -20.78
N GLN A 16 14.42 -1.18 -20.83
CA GLN A 16 13.39 -1.24 -19.80
C GLN A 16 13.75 -2.17 -18.63
N SER A 17 14.93 -2.82 -18.66
CA SER A 17 15.27 -3.89 -17.71
C SER A 17 15.73 -3.39 -16.34
N ASN A 18 16.39 -2.22 -16.26
CA ASN A 18 16.86 -1.65 -14.99
C ASN A 18 15.71 -1.12 -14.10
N ASN A 19 14.70 -0.50 -14.70
CA ASN A 19 13.57 0.08 -13.97
C ASN A 19 12.70 -0.98 -13.26
N LYS A 20 12.64 -2.20 -13.81
CA LYS A 20 11.85 -3.31 -13.26
C LYS A 20 12.51 -3.95 -12.03
N LYS A 21 13.84 -3.94 -11.94
CA LYS A 21 14.59 -4.52 -10.81
C LYS A 21 14.56 -3.65 -9.56
N GLU A 22 14.69 -2.32 -9.70
CA GLU A 22 14.61 -1.37 -8.58
C GLU A 22 13.20 -1.31 -7.98
N VAL A 23 12.16 -1.27 -8.84
CA VAL A 23 10.76 -1.28 -8.37
C VAL A 23 10.44 -2.57 -7.60
N ASN A 24 10.95 -3.73 -8.04
CA ASN A 24 10.66 -5.00 -7.39
C ASN A 24 11.35 -5.12 -6.02
N GLN A 25 12.61 -4.70 -5.88
CA GLN A 25 13.34 -4.70 -4.60
C GLN A 25 12.74 -3.73 -3.57
N GLN A 26 12.22 -2.57 -4.01
CA GLN A 26 11.58 -1.62 -3.11
C GLN A 26 10.24 -2.14 -2.55
N THR A 27 9.52 -2.97 -3.32
CA THR A 27 8.23 -3.53 -2.89
C THR A 27 8.34 -4.63 -1.83
N GLU A 28 9.49 -5.29 -1.69
CA GLU A 28 9.72 -6.28 -0.62
C GLU A 28 10.03 -5.63 0.73
N LYS A 29 10.56 -4.40 0.73
CA LYS A 29 10.92 -3.65 1.94
C LYS A 29 9.72 -3.35 2.84
N TRP A 30 8.55 -3.11 2.25
CA TRP A 30 7.36 -2.71 2.97
C TRP A 30 6.38 -3.89 3.01
N ASN A 31 6.55 -4.77 3.99
CA ASN A 31 5.64 -5.89 4.21
C ASN A 31 5.24 -5.94 5.68
N VAL A 32 3.93 -5.81 5.94
CA VAL A 32 3.39 -5.93 7.30
C VAL A 32 3.43 -7.39 7.72
N LYS A 33 4.01 -7.65 8.90
CA LYS A 33 4.08 -8.98 9.50
C LYS A 33 2.71 -9.41 10.01
N THR A 34 2.33 -10.66 9.77
CA THR A 34 1.05 -11.23 10.22
C THR A 34 0.94 -11.25 11.75
N GLU A 35 2.08 -11.42 12.42
CA GLU A 35 2.21 -11.51 13.88
C GLU A 35 1.78 -10.20 14.55
N TRP A 36 2.00 -9.05 13.90
CA TRP A 36 1.55 -7.76 14.42
C TRP A 36 0.03 -7.65 14.47
N ILE A 37 -0.68 -8.44 13.67
CA ILE A 37 -2.14 -8.50 13.66
C ILE A 37 -2.66 -9.57 14.61
N THR A 38 -2.02 -10.75 14.68
CA THR A 38 -2.50 -11.85 15.53
C THR A 38 -2.10 -11.70 17.01
N ASN A 39 -0.92 -11.13 17.27
CA ASN A 39 -0.36 -10.98 18.61
C ASN A 39 -0.42 -9.54 19.12
N GLY A 40 -0.58 -8.56 18.23
CA GLY A 40 -0.55 -7.13 18.53
C GLY A 40 0.78 -6.49 18.18
N MET A 41 0.81 -5.15 18.19
CA MET A 41 1.99 -4.37 17.83
C MET A 41 3.06 -4.44 18.92
N ASP A 42 4.31 -4.69 18.50
CA ASP A 42 5.51 -4.59 19.33
C ASP A 42 6.36 -3.37 18.92
N LYS A 43 7.56 -3.24 19.50
CA LYS A 43 8.50 -2.17 19.16
C LYS A 43 8.95 -2.21 17.69
N GLU A 44 8.97 -3.39 17.06
CA GLU A 44 9.31 -3.50 15.64
C GLU A 44 8.17 -3.00 14.75
N ALA A 45 6.93 -3.31 15.11
CA ALA A 45 5.73 -2.82 14.43
C ALA A 45 5.67 -1.29 14.48
N ASP A 46 5.92 -0.68 15.65
CA ASP A 46 5.94 0.78 15.81
C ASP A 46 7.00 1.44 14.91
N LYS A 47 8.23 0.94 14.96
CA LYS A 47 9.33 1.40 14.09
C LYS A 47 9.03 1.21 12.61
N PHE A 48 8.32 0.15 12.24
CA PHE A 48 7.84 -0.05 10.88
C PHE A 48 6.80 1.01 10.50
N CYS A 49 5.78 1.23 11.35
CA CYS A 49 4.72 2.22 11.14
C CYS A 49 5.30 3.62 10.95
N GLU A 50 6.29 4.00 11.75
CA GLU A 50 6.99 5.28 11.63
C GLU A 50 7.66 5.43 10.27
N LYS A 51 8.57 4.51 9.93
CA LYS A 51 9.33 4.56 8.67
C LYS A 51 8.44 4.46 7.44
N PHE A 52 7.39 3.65 7.53
CA PHE A 52 6.46 3.47 6.44
C PHE A 52 5.56 4.69 6.27
N GLY A 53 5.05 5.27 7.37
CA GLY A 53 4.31 6.52 7.36
C GLY A 53 5.12 7.67 6.76
N GLU A 54 6.38 7.82 7.16
CA GLU A 54 7.33 8.78 6.57
C GLU A 54 7.51 8.54 5.06
N HIS A 55 7.77 7.29 4.65
CA HIS A 55 7.97 6.94 3.24
C HIS A 55 6.72 7.26 2.40
N LEU A 56 5.54 6.92 2.92
CA LEU A 56 4.27 7.22 2.28
C LEU A 56 4.05 8.73 2.15
N ALA A 57 4.43 9.52 3.15
CA ALA A 57 4.26 10.97 3.13
C ALA A 57 5.24 11.67 2.19
N THR A 58 6.51 11.31 2.24
CA THR A 58 7.61 12.09 1.64
C THR A 58 8.04 11.57 0.27
N ARG A 59 8.09 10.25 0.09
CA ARG A 59 8.59 9.61 -1.14
C ARG A 59 7.47 9.27 -2.09
N GLU A 60 6.47 8.54 -1.58
CA GLU A 60 5.31 8.15 -2.38
C GLU A 60 4.31 9.30 -2.56
N LYS A 61 4.26 10.24 -1.60
CA LYS A 61 3.27 11.33 -1.56
C LYS A 61 1.83 10.80 -1.60
N LEU A 62 1.56 9.74 -0.85
CA LEU A 62 0.19 9.24 -0.64
C LEU A 62 -0.66 10.35 -0.02
N SER A 63 -1.86 10.60 -0.56
CA SER A 63 -2.68 11.68 -0.02
C SER A 63 -3.28 11.32 1.34
N THR A 64 -3.43 12.32 2.21
CA THR A 64 -4.12 12.12 3.51
C THR A 64 -5.54 11.60 3.29
N SER A 65 -6.22 12.07 2.24
CA SER A 65 -7.58 11.63 1.92
C SER A 65 -7.66 10.15 1.60
N GLN A 66 -6.68 9.58 0.89
CA GLN A 66 -6.65 8.14 0.59
C GLN A 66 -6.52 7.32 1.88
N LEU A 67 -5.56 7.68 2.73
CA LEU A 67 -5.30 6.95 3.97
C LEU A 67 -6.44 7.13 4.99
N ARG A 68 -6.97 8.36 5.12
CA ARG A 68 -8.12 8.68 5.98
C ARG A 68 -9.40 7.97 5.53
N ASN A 69 -9.67 7.89 4.23
CA ASN A 69 -10.87 7.20 3.74
C ASN A 69 -10.82 5.71 4.09
N PHE A 70 -9.66 5.07 3.92
CA PHE A 70 -9.49 3.68 4.29
C PHE A 70 -9.60 3.46 5.81
N TYR A 71 -8.88 4.25 6.61
CA TYR A 71 -8.98 4.20 8.08
C TYR A 71 -10.41 4.47 8.57
N GLY A 72 -11.12 5.42 7.96
CA GLY A 72 -12.51 5.72 8.29
C GLY A 72 -13.46 4.55 8.05
N GLU A 73 -13.27 3.78 6.99
CA GLU A 73 -14.04 2.54 6.76
C GLU A 73 -13.75 1.50 7.86
N LEU A 74 -12.49 1.35 8.27
CA LEU A 74 -12.12 0.45 9.36
C LEU A 74 -12.75 0.88 10.70
N LYS A 75 -12.71 2.17 11.03
CA LYS A 75 -13.35 2.71 12.24
C LYS A 75 -14.86 2.56 12.19
N ARG A 76 -15.50 2.74 11.04
CA ARG A 76 -16.93 2.48 10.88
C ARG A 76 -17.26 1.01 11.17
N ILE A 77 -16.46 0.06 10.67
CA ILE A 77 -16.65 -1.37 10.97
C ILE A 77 -16.43 -1.65 12.46
N GLN A 78 -15.36 -1.11 13.05
CA GLN A 78 -15.06 -1.25 14.48
C GLN A 78 -16.23 -0.78 15.35
N LEU A 79 -16.78 0.40 15.06
CA LEU A 79 -17.91 0.98 15.82
C LEU A 79 -19.21 0.19 15.64
N ASN A 80 -19.45 -0.36 14.44
CA ASN A 80 -20.68 -1.11 14.15
C ASN A 80 -20.58 -2.62 14.47
N GLY A 81 -19.43 -3.08 14.95
CA GLY A 81 -19.14 -4.47 15.28
C GLY A 81 -18.67 -5.31 14.09
N VAL A 82 -17.60 -6.08 14.32
CA VAL A 82 -16.94 -6.96 13.32
C VAL A 82 -17.90 -8.02 12.80
N GLU A 83 -18.65 -8.66 13.70
CA GLU A 83 -19.60 -9.73 13.37
C GLU A 83 -20.69 -9.30 12.36
N LYS A 84 -21.22 -8.08 12.51
CA LYS A 84 -22.25 -7.51 11.61
C LYS A 84 -21.69 -7.08 10.26
N ASN A 85 -20.36 -7.00 10.13
CA ASN A 85 -19.68 -6.39 9.00
C ASN A 85 -18.74 -7.37 8.27
N LYS A 86 -18.88 -8.69 8.47
CA LYS A 86 -18.03 -9.71 7.81
C LYS A 86 -17.94 -9.52 6.29
N GLN A 87 -19.06 -9.26 5.63
CA GLN A 87 -19.06 -8.98 4.18
C GLN A 87 -18.29 -7.70 3.83
N ASN A 88 -18.44 -6.63 4.61
CA ASN A 88 -17.69 -5.39 4.42
C ASN A 88 -16.17 -5.61 4.61
N ILE A 89 -15.79 -6.45 5.58
CA ILE A 89 -14.40 -6.81 5.84
C ILE A 89 -13.78 -7.55 4.65
N GLN A 90 -14.51 -8.51 4.05
CA GLN A 90 -14.06 -9.21 2.84
C GLN A 90 -13.85 -8.26 1.65
N LEU A 91 -14.58 -7.15 1.60
CA LEU A 91 -14.46 -6.14 0.55
C LEU A 91 -13.32 -5.13 0.76
N LEU A 92 -12.66 -5.11 1.93
CA LEU A 92 -11.56 -4.16 2.19
C LEU A 92 -10.41 -4.34 1.19
N ARG A 93 -9.99 -5.58 0.93
CA ARG A 93 -8.90 -5.88 -0.02
C ARG A 93 -9.23 -5.44 -1.46
N PRO A 94 -10.35 -5.86 -2.08
CA PRO A 94 -10.66 -5.43 -3.44
C PRO A 94 -10.91 -3.92 -3.56
N LYS A 95 -11.53 -3.28 -2.55
CA LYS A 95 -11.68 -1.81 -2.51
C LYS A 95 -10.32 -1.11 -2.49
N LEU A 96 -9.39 -1.58 -1.65
CA LEU A 96 -8.05 -1.02 -1.56
C LEU A 96 -7.28 -1.19 -2.87
N ALA A 97 -7.35 -2.38 -3.50
CA ALA A 97 -6.72 -2.64 -4.80
C ALA A 97 -7.28 -1.74 -5.91
N TYR A 98 -8.61 -1.57 -5.97
CA TYR A 98 -9.24 -0.68 -6.93
C TYR A 98 -8.80 0.78 -6.75
N ASN A 99 -8.82 1.27 -5.51
CA ASN A 99 -8.37 2.62 -5.18
C ASN A 99 -6.89 2.84 -5.52
N ALA A 100 -6.05 1.80 -5.31
CA ALA A 100 -4.64 1.81 -5.68
C ALA A 100 -4.42 1.86 -7.20
N ALA A 101 -5.20 1.12 -7.99
CA ALA A 101 -5.06 1.05 -9.44
C ALA A 101 -5.57 2.33 -10.13
N ARG A 102 -6.72 2.86 -9.71
CA ARG A 102 -7.37 4.02 -10.33
C ARG A 102 -6.45 5.25 -10.40
N LYS A 103 -5.74 5.52 -9.31
CA LYS A 103 -4.86 6.70 -9.18
C LYS A 103 -3.58 6.62 -10.00
N THR A 104 -3.10 5.41 -10.32
CA THR A 104 -1.91 5.26 -11.19
C THR A 104 -2.15 5.63 -12.64
N ASN A 105 -3.42 5.61 -13.09
CA ASN A 105 -3.78 6.00 -14.46
C ASN A 105 -3.91 7.54 -14.61
N GLU A 106 -3.94 8.29 -13.50
CA GLU A 106 -4.06 9.76 -13.48
C GLU A 106 -2.68 10.46 -13.43
N GLY A 107 -1.59 9.76 -13.77
CA GLY A 107 -0.22 10.30 -13.71
C GLY A 107 0.35 10.47 -12.29
N ASN A 108 -0.38 10.00 -11.27
CA ASN A 108 0.03 10.05 -9.87
C ASN A 108 0.84 8.81 -9.47
N SER A 109 1.64 9.01 -8.42
CA SER A 109 2.60 8.07 -7.84
C SER A 109 2.06 6.64 -7.62
N ASN A 110 2.97 5.67 -7.57
CA ASN A 110 2.67 4.28 -7.20
C ASN A 110 2.23 4.14 -5.72
N ALA A 111 2.00 5.25 -5.00
CA ALA A 111 1.69 5.31 -3.57
C ALA A 111 0.58 4.35 -3.13
N GLY A 112 -0.54 4.35 -3.85
CA GLY A 112 -1.66 3.46 -3.54
C GLY A 112 -1.27 1.98 -3.68
N LYS A 113 -0.46 1.64 -4.70
CA LYS A 113 0.05 0.28 -4.89
C LYS A 113 1.07 -0.09 -3.82
N THR A 114 1.94 0.83 -3.43
CA THR A 114 2.89 0.65 -2.32
C THR A 114 2.16 0.35 -1.02
N PHE A 115 1.13 1.14 -0.69
CA PHE A 115 0.28 0.90 0.48
C PHE A 115 -0.47 -0.43 0.42
N TYR A 116 -1.10 -0.74 -0.73
CA TYR A 116 -1.76 -2.04 -0.93
C TYR A 116 -0.78 -3.21 -0.79
N ASN A 117 0.42 -3.11 -1.37
CA ASN A 117 1.42 -4.16 -1.34
C ASN A 117 1.92 -4.47 0.06
N ALA A 118 2.02 -3.46 0.93
CA ALA A 118 2.37 -3.64 2.33
C ALA A 118 1.32 -4.44 3.12
N LEU A 119 0.04 -4.31 2.75
CA LEU A 119 -1.09 -4.95 3.45
C LEU A 119 -1.56 -6.25 2.81
N LYS A 120 -1.14 -6.57 1.58
CA LYS A 120 -1.67 -7.70 0.79
C LYS A 120 -1.58 -9.05 1.53
N ASN A 121 -0.52 -9.24 2.33
CA ASN A 121 -0.29 -10.47 3.06
C ASN A 121 -1.23 -10.62 4.24
N ILE A 122 -1.59 -9.51 4.91
CA ILE A 122 -2.58 -9.52 5.98
C ILE A 122 -3.93 -10.01 5.45
N PHE A 123 -4.40 -9.45 4.34
CA PHE A 123 -5.67 -9.87 3.75
C PHE A 123 -5.68 -11.32 3.22
N ARG A 124 -4.53 -11.95 3.04
CA ARG A 124 -4.42 -13.33 2.55
C ARG A 124 -4.29 -14.36 3.67
N GLN A 125 -3.69 -13.95 4.80
CA GLN A 125 -3.22 -14.90 5.82
C GLN A 125 -3.87 -14.68 7.18
N VAL A 126 -4.52 -13.54 7.42
CA VAL A 126 -5.15 -13.22 8.70
C VAL A 126 -6.67 -13.22 8.57
N ASN A 127 -7.34 -13.86 9.53
CA ASN A 127 -8.78 -13.77 9.66
C ASN A 127 -9.17 -12.43 10.30
N LEU A 128 -9.40 -11.41 9.47
CA LEU A 128 -9.89 -10.10 9.91
C LEU A 128 -11.36 -10.08 10.35
N THR A 129 -12.08 -11.21 10.23
CA THR A 129 -13.41 -11.34 10.85
C THR A 129 -13.34 -11.78 12.32
N GLU A 130 -12.15 -12.11 12.83
CA GLU A 130 -11.91 -12.23 14.26
C GLU A 130 -11.71 -10.83 14.86
N GLU A 131 -12.43 -10.53 15.94
CA GLU A 131 -12.47 -9.18 16.53
C GLU A 131 -11.09 -8.68 16.99
N LYS A 132 -10.31 -9.51 17.69
CA LYS A 132 -8.96 -9.14 18.15
C LYS A 132 -8.04 -8.79 16.97
N ASN A 133 -8.01 -9.63 15.93
CA ASN A 133 -7.23 -9.36 14.73
C ASN A 133 -7.67 -8.06 14.05
N PHE A 134 -8.98 -7.81 13.97
CA PHE A 134 -9.49 -6.58 13.38
C PHE A 134 -9.08 -5.35 14.18
N ILE A 135 -9.16 -5.39 15.51
CA ILE A 135 -8.71 -4.31 16.39
C ILE A 135 -7.21 -4.03 16.20
N ASN A 136 -6.38 -5.07 16.20
CA ASN A 136 -4.94 -4.93 15.97
C ASN A 136 -4.64 -4.34 14.57
N PHE A 137 -5.41 -4.75 13.55
CA PHE A 137 -5.31 -4.18 12.21
C PHE A 137 -5.67 -2.70 12.19
N VAL A 138 -6.75 -2.29 12.87
CA VAL A 138 -7.14 -0.88 13.02
C VAL A 138 -6.01 -0.09 13.67
N SER A 139 -5.42 -0.59 14.77
CA SER A 139 -4.34 0.08 15.49
C SER A 139 -3.08 0.25 14.64
N LEU A 140 -2.72 -0.75 13.81
CA LEU A 140 -1.60 -0.63 12.89
C LEU A 140 -1.85 0.45 11.83
N ILE A 141 -3.04 0.47 11.22
CA ILE A 141 -3.39 1.49 10.21
C ILE A 141 -3.45 2.89 10.84
N GLU A 142 -3.92 2.99 12.08
CA GLU A 142 -3.94 4.23 12.85
C GLU A 142 -2.51 4.77 13.10
N ALA A 143 -1.57 3.90 13.50
CA ALA A 143 -0.18 4.28 13.70
C ALA A 143 0.45 4.77 12.39
N ILE A 144 0.25 4.05 11.27
CA ILE A 144 0.74 4.48 9.94
C ILE A 144 0.14 5.85 9.56
N LEU A 145 -1.15 6.07 9.79
CA LEU A 145 -1.82 7.35 9.52
C LEU A 145 -1.27 8.48 10.39
N ALA A 146 -1.04 8.23 11.69
CA ALA A 146 -0.49 9.21 12.60
C ALA A 146 0.91 9.65 12.16
N TYR A 147 1.80 8.71 11.85
CA TYR A 147 3.15 9.03 11.37
C TYR A 147 3.15 9.67 9.99
N HIS A 148 2.32 9.19 9.06
CA HIS A 148 2.12 9.86 7.76
C HIS A 148 1.74 11.33 7.95
N LYS A 149 0.86 11.63 8.90
CA LYS A 149 0.45 13.00 9.20
C LYS A 149 1.58 13.80 9.86
N TYR A 150 2.29 13.21 10.81
CA TYR A 150 3.43 13.82 11.50
C TYR A 150 4.51 14.27 10.51
N TYR A 151 4.83 13.44 9.52
CA TYR A 151 5.81 13.75 8.47
C TYR A 151 5.26 14.63 7.32
N GLY A 152 4.13 15.30 7.52
CA GLY A 152 3.63 16.33 6.61
C GLY A 152 2.81 15.83 5.42
N GLY A 153 2.27 14.61 5.49
CA GLY A 153 1.31 14.10 4.52
C GLY A 153 0.17 15.08 4.24
N LYS A 154 -0.12 15.30 2.94
CA LYS A 154 -1.14 16.24 2.44
C LYS A 154 -2.37 15.51 1.93
#